data_AF-A0A2C9M0Z8-F1
#
_entry.id   AF-A0A2C9M0Z8-F1
#
_cell.length_a   1.000
_cell.length_b   1.000
_cell.length_c   1.000
_cell.angle_alpha   90.00
_cell.angle_beta   90.00
_cell.angle_gamma   90.00
#
_symmetry.space_group_name_H-M   'P 1'
#
loop_
_entity.id
_entity.type
_entity.pdbx_description
1 polymer ?
#
loop_
_entity_poly.entity_id
_entity_poly.type
_entity_poly.pdbx_seq_one_letter_code
_entity_poly.pdbx_strand_id
1 'polypeptide(L)'
;MSINKPAGVLYSALLFIATVHTAWAGVCLFTKYPVNGLPVNVTLVVNNVIENPTFKSSQTISLPQTYLISVVSAAADVNKVFQYSAQYYSNLGLMITAINNVFANQQKRTYWEFIDAKTLKPLECGVSTFVPFNEDVILFNLTTY
;
A
#
# COMPACT_ATOMS: atom_id res chain seq x y z
N MET A 1 -26.17 -9.31 -22.09
CA MET A 1 -24.83 -8.77 -22.43
C MET A 1 -23.84 -9.43 -21.48
N SER A 2 -23.18 -10.50 -21.94
CA SER A 2 -22.26 -11.31 -21.12
C SER A 2 -20.87 -10.70 -21.20
N ILE A 3 -20.33 -10.23 -20.08
CA ILE A 3 -18.95 -9.76 -20.00
C ILE A 3 -18.13 -10.94 -19.49
N ASN A 4 -17.42 -11.60 -20.40
CA ASN A 4 -16.42 -12.60 -20.09
C ASN A 4 -15.34 -11.98 -19.19
N LYS A 5 -15.28 -12.40 -17.93
CA LYS A 5 -14.22 -12.06 -16.98
C LYS A 5 -13.18 -13.18 -17.04
N PRO A 6 -11.93 -12.95 -17.46
CA PRO A 6 -10.94 -14.03 -17.53
C PRO A 6 -10.47 -14.35 -16.10
N ALA A 7 -11.06 -15.39 -15.51
CA ALA A 7 -10.81 -15.87 -14.15
C ALA A 7 -9.43 -16.55 -13.94
N GLY A 8 -8.54 -16.54 -14.95
CA GLY A 8 -7.30 -17.34 -14.95
C GLY A 8 -5.99 -16.58 -14.73
N VAL A 9 -5.96 -15.25 -14.71
CA VAL A 9 -4.73 -14.48 -15.03
C VAL A 9 -3.99 -13.91 -13.80
N LEU A 10 -4.65 -13.82 -12.63
CA LEU A 10 -4.05 -13.32 -11.37
C LEU A 10 -3.46 -14.41 -10.47
N TYR A 11 -3.73 -15.69 -10.77
CA TYR A 11 -3.30 -16.80 -9.92
C TYR A 11 -1.77 -16.92 -9.82
N SER A 12 -1.00 -16.54 -10.85
CA SER A 12 0.45 -16.78 -10.86
C SER A 12 1.28 -15.73 -10.09
N ALA A 13 0.81 -14.48 -9.97
CA ALA A 13 1.45 -13.48 -9.11
C ALA A 13 1.15 -13.74 -7.62
N LEU A 14 -0.06 -14.28 -7.34
CA LEU A 14 -0.45 -14.78 -6.02
C LEU A 14 0.36 -16.02 -5.59
N LEU A 15 0.78 -16.86 -6.54
CA LEU A 15 1.50 -18.11 -6.26
C LEU A 15 2.94 -17.91 -5.74
N PHE A 16 3.64 -16.82 -6.10
CA PHE A 16 4.97 -16.55 -5.55
C PHE A 16 4.95 -15.91 -4.15
N ILE A 17 3.87 -15.21 -3.79
CA ILE A 17 3.68 -14.75 -2.40
C ILE A 17 3.27 -15.92 -1.50
N ALA A 18 2.56 -16.91 -2.06
CA ALA A 18 2.09 -18.09 -1.33
C ALA A 18 3.20 -19.09 -0.96
N THR A 19 4.31 -19.19 -1.70
CA THR A 19 5.40 -20.13 -1.38
C THR A 19 6.27 -19.73 -0.18
N VAL A 20 6.11 -18.51 0.34
CA VAL A 20 6.73 -18.09 1.62
C VAL A 20 5.72 -18.17 2.78
N HIS A 21 4.46 -18.51 2.50
CA HIS A 21 3.34 -18.20 3.39
C HIS A 21 2.84 -19.33 4.31
N THR A 22 3.54 -20.47 4.41
CA THR A 22 3.13 -21.51 5.38
C THR A 22 3.55 -21.21 6.83
N ALA A 23 3.98 -19.99 7.17
CA ALA A 23 4.30 -19.62 8.55
C ALA A 23 3.84 -18.22 9.02
N TRP A 24 3.17 -17.40 8.18
CA TRP A 24 3.01 -15.96 8.48
C TRP A 24 1.58 -15.40 8.50
N ALA A 25 0.55 -16.26 8.50
CA ALA A 25 -0.84 -15.79 8.65
C ALA A 25 -1.15 -15.15 10.02
N GLY A 26 -0.23 -15.20 10.98
CA GLY A 26 -0.43 -14.69 12.35
C GLY A 26 -0.01 -13.24 12.61
N VAL A 27 0.79 -12.59 11.75
CA VAL A 27 1.46 -11.33 12.13
C VAL A 27 0.58 -10.08 11.91
N CYS A 28 -0.31 -10.08 10.91
CA CYS A 28 -1.14 -8.91 10.62
C CYS A 28 -2.53 -8.91 11.28
N LEU A 29 -2.97 -10.04 11.84
CA LEU A 29 -4.28 -10.14 12.52
C LEU A 29 -4.27 -9.57 13.94
N PHE A 30 -3.08 -9.35 14.52
CA PHE A 30 -2.92 -8.59 15.74
C PHE A 30 -2.45 -7.20 15.35
N THR A 31 -3.38 -6.26 15.20
CA THR A 31 -3.00 -4.84 15.27
C THR A 31 -2.28 -4.67 16.59
N LYS A 32 -0.97 -4.41 16.53
CA LYS A 32 -0.15 -4.27 17.75
C LYS A 32 -0.64 -3.10 18.63
N TYR A 33 -1.56 -2.26 18.12
CA TYR A 33 -2.06 -1.04 18.76
C TYR A 33 -3.55 -0.76 18.51
N PRO A 34 -4.25 -0.15 19.48
CA PRO A 34 -5.64 0.26 19.32
C PRO A 34 -5.76 1.42 18.32
N VAL A 35 -6.74 1.30 17.41
CA VAL A 35 -7.23 2.44 16.63
C VAL A 35 -8.02 3.41 17.53
N ASN A 36 -8.12 4.68 17.12
CA ASN A 36 -8.74 5.79 17.86
C ASN A 36 -7.97 6.29 19.10
N GLY A 37 -6.65 6.16 19.07
CA GLY A 37 -5.73 6.78 20.05
C GLY A 37 -5.46 8.26 19.78
N LEU A 38 -4.47 8.82 20.50
CA LEU A 38 -4.02 10.21 20.31
C LEU A 38 -3.61 10.49 18.85
N PRO A 39 -3.70 11.75 18.39
CA PRO A 39 -3.19 12.13 17.09
C PRO A 39 -1.70 11.77 16.93
N VAL A 40 -1.37 11.19 15.78
CA VAL A 40 -0.01 10.85 15.37
C VAL A 40 0.32 11.55 14.06
N ASN A 41 1.56 12.01 13.93
CA ASN A 41 2.09 12.62 12.72
C ASN A 41 2.78 11.56 11.88
N VAL A 42 2.21 11.21 10.73
CA VAL A 42 2.76 10.21 9.82
C VAL A 42 3.16 10.90 8.52
N THR A 43 4.38 10.64 8.06
CA THR A 43 4.87 11.16 6.78
C THR A 43 4.76 10.08 5.71
N LEU A 44 4.04 10.38 4.65
CA LEU A 44 3.98 9.53 3.46
C LEU A 44 4.92 10.09 2.42
N VAL A 45 5.74 9.24 1.84
CA VAL A 45 6.55 9.56 0.67
C VAL A 45 6.06 8.69 -0.48
N VAL A 46 5.80 9.27 -1.64
CA VAL A 46 5.52 8.51 -2.85
C VAL A 46 6.64 8.74 -3.86
N ASN A 47 7.09 7.66 -4.49
CA ASN A 47 8.19 7.67 -5.43
C ASN A 47 7.87 6.77 -6.63
N ASN A 48 7.98 7.32 -7.83
CA ASN A 48 7.98 6.60 -9.09
C ASN A 48 9.08 7.15 -9.99
N VAL A 49 10.06 6.31 -10.29
CA VAL A 49 11.16 6.63 -11.22
C VAL A 49 11.22 5.68 -12.41
N ILE A 50 10.33 4.67 -12.46
CA ILE A 50 10.38 3.58 -13.46
C ILE A 50 9.26 3.65 -14.49
N GLU A 51 8.20 4.42 -14.24
CA GLU A 51 7.10 4.66 -15.17
C GLU A 51 6.90 6.16 -15.42
N ASN A 52 6.43 6.51 -16.62
CA ASN A 52 6.07 7.89 -16.93
C ASN A 52 4.61 8.18 -16.58
N PRO A 53 4.29 9.35 -15.99
CA PRO A 53 5.24 10.37 -15.55
C PRO A 53 6.01 9.93 -14.29
N THR A 54 7.29 10.29 -14.21
CA THR A 54 8.05 10.13 -12.96
C THR A 54 7.65 11.21 -11.96
N PHE A 55 7.67 10.88 -10.68
CA PHE A 55 7.34 11.84 -9.61
C PHE A 55 7.88 11.38 -8.26
N LYS A 56 8.11 12.36 -7.39
CA LYS A 56 8.38 12.17 -5.98
C LYS A 56 7.67 13.25 -5.17
N SER A 57 6.95 12.85 -4.13
CA SER A 57 6.27 13.80 -3.25
C SER A 57 6.26 13.28 -1.82
N SER A 58 6.12 14.20 -0.86
CA SER A 58 6.06 13.90 0.56
C SER A 58 4.92 14.69 1.19
N GLN A 59 4.18 14.07 2.10
CA GLN A 59 3.11 14.71 2.85
C GLN A 59 3.07 14.17 4.28
N THR A 60 3.16 15.06 5.26
CA THR A 60 2.89 14.71 6.66
C THR A 60 1.42 14.95 6.98
N ILE A 61 0.79 13.98 7.60
CA ILE A 61 -0.61 13.97 7.99
C ILE A 61 -0.71 13.73 9.49
N SER A 62 -1.54 14.54 10.16
CA SER A 62 -1.85 14.39 11.58
C SER A 62 -3.29 13.90 11.73
N LEU A 63 -3.46 12.70 12.26
CA LEU A 63 -4.77 12.07 12.50
C LEU A 63 -4.73 11.26 13.79
N PRO A 64 -5.89 11.05 14.46
CA PRO A 64 -6.01 10.02 15.49
C PRO A 64 -5.44 8.68 14.98
N GLN A 65 -4.82 7.91 15.89
CA GLN A 65 -4.23 6.60 15.58
C GLN A 65 -5.20 5.74 14.75
N THR A 66 -4.84 5.40 13.51
CA THR A 66 -5.74 4.73 12.56
C THR A 66 -4.95 3.84 11.59
N TYR A 67 -5.63 3.16 10.68
CA TYR A 67 -5.00 2.37 9.62
C TYR A 67 -4.35 3.27 8.55
N LEU A 68 -3.30 2.76 7.93
CA LEU A 68 -2.53 3.47 6.90
C LEU A 68 -3.40 3.95 5.74
N ILE A 69 -4.43 3.18 5.33
CA ILE A 69 -5.36 3.58 4.26
C ILE A 69 -6.07 4.92 4.55
N SER A 70 -6.40 5.20 5.82
CA SER A 70 -7.01 6.47 6.21
C SER A 70 -6.00 7.63 6.11
N VAL A 71 -4.73 7.38 6.47
CA VAL A 71 -3.64 8.35 6.32
C VAL A 71 -3.39 8.67 4.84
N VAL A 72 -3.36 7.64 3.98
CA VAL A 72 -3.21 7.80 2.51
C VAL A 72 -4.38 8.60 1.94
N SER A 73 -5.60 8.34 2.40
CA SER A 73 -6.80 9.08 1.95
C SER A 73 -6.73 10.55 2.34
N ALA A 74 -6.35 10.86 3.58
CA ALA A 74 -6.15 12.24 4.01
C ALA A 74 -5.00 12.93 3.25
N ALA A 75 -3.93 12.21 2.91
CA ALA A 75 -2.87 12.75 2.05
C ALA A 75 -3.37 13.09 0.64
N ALA A 76 -4.26 12.28 0.07
CA ALA A 76 -4.88 12.53 -1.24
C ALA A 76 -5.85 13.73 -1.23
N ASP A 77 -6.46 14.02 -0.08
CA ASP A 77 -7.29 15.22 0.09
C ASP A 77 -6.44 16.50 0.04
N VAL A 78 -5.26 16.48 0.65
CA VAL A 78 -4.32 17.60 0.72
C VAL A 78 -3.50 17.76 -0.56
N ASN A 79 -2.96 16.66 -1.10
CA ASN A 79 -2.05 16.66 -2.24
C ASN A 79 -2.48 15.60 -3.26
N LYS A 80 -2.90 16.05 -4.44
CA LYS A 80 -3.47 15.18 -5.48
C LYS A 80 -2.48 14.16 -6.05
N VAL A 81 -1.17 14.32 -5.85
CA VAL A 81 -0.18 13.28 -6.18
C VAL A 81 -0.44 11.99 -5.39
N PHE A 82 -1.03 12.07 -4.19
CA PHE A 82 -1.38 10.90 -3.38
C PHE A 82 -2.74 10.28 -3.76
N GLN A 83 -3.46 10.80 -4.76
CA GLN A 83 -4.66 10.13 -5.27
C GLN A 83 -4.33 8.72 -5.71
N TYR A 84 -5.11 7.75 -5.27
CA TYR A 84 -4.83 6.34 -5.48
C TYR A 84 -6.06 5.59 -6.01
N SER A 85 -5.79 4.47 -6.66
CA SER A 85 -6.77 3.42 -6.94
C SER A 85 -6.45 2.21 -6.08
N ALA A 86 -7.49 1.54 -5.58
CA ALA A 86 -7.33 0.31 -4.81
C ALA A 86 -8.36 -0.73 -5.23
N GLN A 87 -7.99 -2.00 -5.08
CA GLN A 87 -8.86 -3.14 -5.31
C GLN A 87 -8.93 -3.98 -4.04
N TYR A 88 -10.15 -4.38 -3.69
CA TYR A 88 -10.40 -5.29 -2.58
C TYR A 88 -10.23 -6.75 -3.00
N TYR A 89 -9.50 -7.50 -2.18
CA TYR A 89 -9.32 -8.95 -2.28
C TYR A 89 -9.73 -9.59 -0.97
N SER A 90 -10.64 -10.58 -1.00
CA SER A 90 -11.21 -11.20 0.21
C SER A 90 -10.16 -11.77 1.17
N ASN A 91 -9.01 -12.20 0.66
CA ASN A 91 -7.93 -12.82 1.43
C ASN A 91 -6.77 -11.87 1.79
N LEU A 92 -6.71 -10.67 1.22
CA LEU A 92 -5.58 -9.73 1.39
C LEU A 92 -6.00 -8.34 1.87
N GLY A 93 -7.30 -7.99 1.78
CA GLY A 93 -7.78 -6.65 2.05
C GLY A 93 -7.62 -5.72 0.85
N LEU A 94 -7.34 -4.45 1.09
CA LEU A 94 -7.16 -3.45 0.04
C LEU A 94 -5.73 -3.46 -0.49
N MET A 95 -5.59 -3.66 -1.79
CA MET A 95 -4.34 -3.52 -2.52
C MET A 95 -4.36 -2.21 -3.31
N ILE A 96 -3.35 -1.36 -3.16
CA ILE A 96 -3.19 -0.18 -4.01
C ILE A 96 -2.72 -0.62 -5.40
N THR A 97 -3.48 -0.23 -6.42
CA THR A 97 -3.21 -0.57 -7.82
C THR A 97 -2.67 0.62 -8.61
N ALA A 98 -2.88 1.84 -8.16
CA ALA A 98 -2.30 3.04 -8.76
C ALA A 98 -2.10 4.15 -7.74
N ILE A 99 -1.10 5.01 -7.96
CA ILE A 99 -0.95 6.30 -7.30
C ILE A 99 -0.62 7.34 -8.37
N ASN A 100 -1.24 8.53 -8.29
CA ASN A 100 -1.08 9.61 -9.27
C ASN A 100 -1.37 9.14 -10.72
N ASN A 101 -2.41 8.32 -10.91
CA ASN A 101 -2.77 7.69 -12.19
C ASN A 101 -1.70 6.77 -12.80
N VAL A 102 -0.63 6.42 -12.07
CA VAL A 102 0.36 5.43 -12.50
C VAL A 102 0.01 4.06 -11.92
N PHE A 103 -0.44 3.17 -12.81
CA PHE A 103 -0.90 1.83 -12.46
C PHE A 103 0.24 0.82 -12.38
N ALA A 104 0.16 -0.07 -11.40
CA ALA A 104 0.90 -1.32 -11.39
C ALA A 104 0.56 -2.13 -12.65
N ASN A 105 1.55 -2.78 -13.26
CA ASN A 105 1.42 -3.43 -14.55
C ASN A 105 2.01 -4.84 -14.51
N GLN A 106 1.16 -5.85 -14.76
CA GLN A 106 1.56 -7.25 -14.75
C GLN A 106 2.56 -7.60 -15.86
N GLN A 107 2.38 -7.07 -17.07
CA GLN A 107 3.27 -7.35 -18.21
C GLN A 107 4.68 -6.78 -17.95
N LYS A 108 4.75 -5.63 -17.30
CA LYS A 108 6.01 -4.99 -16.89
C LYS A 108 6.50 -5.45 -15.52
N ARG A 109 5.76 -6.34 -14.86
CA ARG A 109 6.02 -6.85 -13.50
C ARG A 109 6.21 -5.73 -12.48
N THR A 110 5.43 -4.65 -12.57
CA THR A 110 5.49 -3.51 -11.64
C THR A 110 4.39 -3.57 -10.58
N TYR A 111 4.70 -3.10 -9.37
CA TYR A 111 3.77 -2.99 -8.25
C TYR A 111 4.16 -1.85 -7.30
N TRP A 112 3.20 -1.40 -6.49
CA TRP A 112 3.42 -0.43 -5.43
C TRP A 112 3.83 -1.14 -4.14
N GLU A 113 5.09 -1.00 -3.77
CA GLU A 113 5.66 -1.54 -2.54
C GLU A 113 5.55 -0.49 -1.41
N PHE A 114 5.25 -0.94 -0.20
CA PHE A 114 5.20 -0.10 0.99
C PHE A 114 6.38 -0.43 1.89
N ILE A 115 7.17 0.58 2.25
CA ILE A 115 8.45 0.42 2.94
C ILE A 115 8.45 1.34 4.17
N ASP A 116 8.89 0.82 5.31
CA ASP A 116 9.24 1.67 6.44
C ASP A 116 10.60 2.33 6.15
N ALA A 117 10.61 3.65 6.00
CA ALA A 117 11.81 4.38 5.62
C ALA A 117 12.91 4.39 6.71
N LYS A 118 12.58 4.06 7.97
CA LYS A 118 13.57 3.94 9.05
C LYS A 118 14.33 2.62 8.92
N THR A 119 13.62 1.53 8.66
CA THR A 119 14.21 0.17 8.59
C THR A 119 14.60 -0.25 7.18
N LEU A 120 14.11 0.46 6.16
CA LEU A 120 14.23 0.14 4.74
C LEU A 120 13.70 -1.26 4.39
N LYS A 121 12.75 -1.76 5.18
CA LYS A 121 12.12 -3.06 4.96
C LYS A 121 10.69 -2.88 4.43
N PRO A 122 10.23 -3.79 3.56
CA PRO A 122 8.83 -3.84 3.18
C PRO A 122 7.95 -4.00 4.43
N LEU A 123 6.81 -3.34 4.45
CA LEU A 123 5.82 -3.54 5.50
C LEU A 123 5.31 -4.99 5.43
N GLU A 124 5.21 -5.63 6.59
CA GLU A 124 4.69 -6.99 6.70
C GLU A 124 3.19 -7.06 6.41
N CYS A 125 2.48 -5.93 6.49
CA CYS A 125 1.04 -5.83 6.38
C CYS A 125 0.60 -4.81 5.31
N GLY A 126 -0.56 -5.06 4.70
CA GLY A 126 -1.16 -4.16 3.72
C GLY A 126 -1.74 -2.88 4.35
N VAL A 127 -2.07 -1.91 3.50
CA VAL A 127 -2.57 -0.57 3.90
C VAL A 127 -3.87 -0.60 4.71
N SER A 128 -4.70 -1.63 4.54
CA SER A 128 -5.95 -1.79 5.29
C SER A 128 -5.77 -2.36 6.70
N THR A 129 -4.58 -2.82 7.05
CA THR A 129 -4.31 -3.48 8.35
C THR A 129 -3.12 -2.88 9.09
N PHE A 130 -2.18 -2.25 8.39
CA PHE A 130 -1.04 -1.57 9.00
C PHE A 130 -1.50 -0.31 9.76
N VAL A 131 -0.99 -0.12 10.98
CA VAL A 131 -1.29 1.01 11.87
C VAL A 131 0.04 1.76 12.13
N PRO A 132 0.30 2.89 11.44
CA PRO A 132 1.56 3.65 11.58
C PRO A 132 1.65 4.39 12.91
N PHE A 133 2.84 4.60 13.45
CA PHE A 133 3.07 5.37 14.68
C PHE A 133 3.36 6.84 14.44
N ASN A 134 3.38 7.60 15.53
CA ASN A 134 3.91 8.95 15.52
C ASN A 134 5.34 8.98 14.97
N GLU A 135 5.56 9.90 14.04
CA GLU A 135 6.82 10.13 13.34
C GLU A 135 7.25 8.97 12.42
N ASP A 136 6.34 8.07 12.06
CA ASP A 136 6.64 7.10 11.01
C ASP A 136 6.73 7.77 9.65
N VAL A 137 7.65 7.24 8.84
CA VAL A 137 7.86 7.66 7.46
C VAL A 137 7.65 6.43 6.58
N ILE A 138 6.57 6.43 5.82
CA ILE A 138 6.18 5.30 4.97
C ILE A 138 6.39 5.67 3.51
N LEU A 139 7.23 4.90 2.83
CA LEU A 139 7.53 5.05 1.42
C LEU A 139 6.63 4.14 0.57
N PHE A 140 5.92 4.73 -0.38
CA PHE A 140 5.20 4.07 -1.46
C PHE A 140 6.06 4.15 -2.71
N ASN A 141 6.68 3.04 -3.08
CA ASN A 141 7.62 2.99 -4.19
C ASN A 141 7.05 2.12 -5.32
N LEU A 142 6.99 2.66 -6.54
CA LEU A 142 6.72 1.80 -7.70
C LEU A 142 8.00 1.05 -8.05
N THR A 143 7.94 -0.27 -8.01
CA THR A 143 9.10 -1.15 -8.23
C THR A 143 8.72 -2.36 -9.07
N THR A 144 9.70 -3.22 -9.39
CA THR A 144 9.53 -4.47 -10.14
C THR A 144 9.79 -5.71 -9.29
N TYR A 145 9.26 -6.86 -9.71
CA TYR A 145 9.54 -8.19 -9.13
C TYR A 145 9.96 -9.19 -10.21
#